data_AF-A0A3D4YLI4-F1
#
_entry.id   AF-A0A3D4YLI4-F1
#
_cell.length_a   1.000
_cell.length_b   1.000
_cell.length_c   1.000
_cell.angle_alpha   90.00
_cell.angle_beta   90.00
_cell.angle_gamma   90.00
#
_symmetry.space_group_name_H-M   'P 1'
#
loop_
_entity.id
_entity.type
_entity.pdbx_description
1 polymer ?
#
loop_
_entity_poly.entity_id
_entity_poly.type
_entity_poly.pdbx_seq_one_letter_code
_entity_poly.pdbx_strand_id
1 'polypeptide(L)'
;MYKRQIPTRFSNAPGSAATSLGLYLAESTYAFHGHTGGRSYSSIGLRLKGVSGNFNDNALARGVVAHGAPYVTAVRAGRSEGCPAMEQARAQRVLPELADGG
;
A
#
# COMPACT_ATOMS: atom_id res chain seq x y z
N MET A 1 19.20 3.57 -18.29
CA MET A 1 18.86 2.28 -17.66
C MET A 1 18.02 2.55 -16.42
N TYR A 2 16.77 2.08 -16.36
CA TYR A 2 15.91 2.25 -15.18
C TYR A 2 16.38 1.31 -14.06
N LYS A 3 16.95 1.87 -12.99
CA LYS A 3 17.32 1.12 -11.79
C LYS A 3 16.02 0.63 -11.12
N ARG A 4 15.68 -0.66 -11.27
CA ARG A 4 14.58 -1.28 -10.51
C ARG A 4 14.92 -1.16 -9.03
N GLN A 5 14.20 -0.33 -8.28
CA GLN A 5 14.37 -0.22 -6.84
C GLN A 5 13.63 -1.37 -6.17
N ILE A 6 14.32 -2.51 -6.04
CA ILE A 6 13.83 -3.65 -5.26
C ILE A 6 14.00 -3.29 -3.77
N PRO A 7 12.94 -3.44 -2.94
CA PRO A 7 13.07 -3.23 -1.49
C PRO A 7 14.10 -4.21 -0.90
N THR A 8 15.04 -3.70 -0.10
CA THR A 8 16.03 -4.51 0.62
C THR A 8 15.72 -4.63 2.12
N ARG A 9 14.64 -3.99 2.58
CA ARG A 9 14.22 -3.97 3.98
C ARG A 9 12.71 -4.09 4.09
N PHE A 10 12.28 -4.99 4.98
CA PHE A 10 10.90 -5.17 5.42
C PHE A 10 10.87 -5.07 6.94
N SER A 11 9.78 -4.59 7.52
CA SER A 11 9.67 -4.46 8.97
C SER A 11 8.22 -4.46 9.44
N ASN A 12 7.97 -5.22 10.50
CA ASN A 12 6.70 -5.27 11.21
C ASN A 12 6.60 -4.23 12.34
N ALA A 13 7.66 -3.46 12.59
CA ALA A 13 7.69 -2.51 13.70
C ALA A 13 6.88 -1.24 13.38
N PRO A 14 6.18 -0.67 14.38
CA PRO A 14 5.58 0.66 14.27
C PRO A 14 6.60 1.72 13.83
N GLY A 15 6.17 2.70 13.02
CA GLY A 15 7.03 3.79 12.58
C GLY A 15 8.20 3.39 11.64
N SER A 16 8.24 2.15 11.15
CA SER A 16 9.38 1.66 10.37
C SER A 16 9.50 2.21 8.95
N ALA A 17 8.49 2.94 8.47
CA ALA A 17 8.35 3.43 7.10
C ALA A 17 8.63 2.35 6.03
N ALA A 18 8.32 1.10 6.36
CA ALA A 18 8.54 -0.07 5.50
C ALA A 18 7.33 -1.00 5.55
N THR A 19 7.09 -1.70 4.46
CA THR A 19 6.08 -2.76 4.43
C THR A 19 6.56 -3.99 5.21
N SER A 20 5.65 -4.93 5.46
CA SER A 20 5.95 -6.22 6.07
C SER A 20 5.87 -7.35 5.04
N LEU A 21 6.55 -8.47 5.29
CA LEU A 21 6.38 -9.68 4.48
C LEU A 21 5.24 -10.53 5.03
N GLY A 22 4.55 -11.26 4.15
CA GLY A 22 3.53 -12.24 4.54
C GLY A 22 2.22 -12.08 3.79
N LEU A 23 1.25 -12.89 4.19
CA LEU A 23 -0.10 -12.89 3.66
C LEU A 23 -0.96 -11.82 4.35
N TYR A 24 -1.81 -11.19 3.56
CA TYR A 24 -2.74 -10.17 4.01
C TYR A 24 -4.15 -10.63 3.67
N LEU A 25 -5.06 -10.51 4.64
CA LEU A 25 -6.49 -10.50 4.37
C LEU A 25 -6.87 -9.08 3.91
N ALA A 26 -7.46 -9.01 2.72
CA ALA A 26 -8.06 -7.79 2.21
C ALA A 26 -9.40 -7.56 2.92
N GLU A 27 -9.54 -6.41 3.57
CA GLU A 27 -10.78 -6.00 4.23
C GLU A 27 -11.55 -5.04 3.31
N SER A 28 -12.20 -4.03 3.88
CA SER A 28 -13.02 -3.08 3.12
C SER A 28 -12.18 -2.00 2.42
N THR A 29 -12.76 -1.48 1.34
CA THR A 29 -12.24 -0.27 0.67
C THR A 29 -12.72 1.00 1.34
N TYR A 30 -12.00 2.11 1.13
CA TYR A 30 -12.34 3.41 1.69
C TYR A 30 -11.78 4.58 0.85
N ALA A 31 -12.29 5.79 1.12
CA ALA A 31 -11.73 7.02 0.58
C ALA A 31 -10.35 7.30 1.19
N PHE A 32 -9.29 7.05 0.42
CA PHE A 32 -7.91 7.27 0.81
C PHE A 32 -7.51 8.73 0.54
N HIS A 33 -6.77 9.32 1.47
CA HIS A 33 -6.17 10.64 1.33
C HIS A 33 -4.68 10.54 1.63
N GLY A 34 -3.85 11.12 0.76
CA GLY A 34 -2.40 11.11 0.91
C GLY A 34 -1.77 12.42 0.47
N HIS A 35 -0.46 12.54 0.68
CA HIS A 35 0.32 13.69 0.26
C HIS A 35 1.54 13.26 -0.55
N THR A 36 1.91 14.05 -1.56
CA THR A 36 3.13 13.86 -2.34
C THR A 36 3.59 15.20 -2.90
N GLY A 37 4.89 15.48 -2.86
CA GLY A 37 5.45 16.72 -3.42
C GLY A 37 4.77 18.00 -2.91
N GLY A 38 4.39 18.03 -1.63
CA GLY A 38 3.69 19.16 -1.01
C GLY A 38 2.21 19.32 -1.39
N ARG A 39 1.61 18.36 -2.11
CA ARG A 39 0.21 18.40 -2.53
C ARG A 39 -0.56 17.22 -1.96
N SER A 40 -1.79 17.48 -1.51
CA SER A 40 -2.76 16.46 -1.15
C SER A 40 -3.35 15.80 -2.39
N TYR A 41 -3.73 14.53 -2.29
CA TYR A 41 -4.52 13.82 -3.28
C TYR A 41 -5.48 12.85 -2.60
N SER A 42 -6.57 12.54 -3.30
CA SER A 42 -7.54 11.51 -2.89
C SER A 42 -7.49 10.32 -3.84
N SER A 43 -7.80 9.13 -3.32
CA SER A 43 -7.92 7.90 -4.08
C SER A 43 -8.82 6.89 -3.36
N ILE A 44 -8.85 5.65 -3.86
CA ILE A 44 -9.37 4.50 -3.13
C ILE A 44 -8.22 3.80 -2.40
N GLY A 45 -8.48 3.36 -1.18
CA GLY A 45 -7.60 2.52 -0.39
C GLY A 45 -8.29 1.22 -0.01
N LEU A 46 -7.51 0.19 0.26
CA LEU A 46 -7.92 -1.13 0.72
C LEU A 46 -7.20 -1.44 2.03
N ARG A 47 -7.95 -1.73 3.09
CA ARG A 47 -7.40 -2.14 4.38
C ARG A 47 -6.77 -3.53 4.28
N LEU A 48 -5.59 -3.67 4.86
CA LEU A 48 -4.84 -4.92 4.83
C LEU A 48 -4.58 -5.39 6.25
N LYS A 49 -5.16 -6.54 6.62
CA LYS A 49 -4.89 -7.21 7.88
C LYS A 49 -3.84 -8.30 7.66
N GLY A 50 -2.67 -8.15 8.29
CA GLY A 50 -1.64 -9.19 8.23
C GLY A 50 -2.07 -10.44 8.99
N VAL A 51 -1.91 -11.60 8.36
CA VAL A 51 -2.28 -12.91 8.93
C VAL A 51 -1.09 -13.88 9.01
N SER A 52 0.12 -13.40 8.70
CA SER A 52 1.37 -14.12 8.92
C SER A 52 1.97 -13.66 10.25
N GLY A 53 1.72 -14.44 11.30
CA GLY A 53 2.12 -14.11 12.68
C GLY A 53 3.58 -13.69 12.80
N ASN A 54 3.85 -12.72 13.67
CA ASN A 54 5.13 -12.02 13.90
C ASN A 54 5.70 -11.26 12.68
N PHE A 55 5.34 -11.63 11.44
CA PHE A 55 5.87 -11.01 10.22
C PHE A 55 5.07 -9.77 9.80
N ASN A 56 3.74 -9.80 9.87
CA ASN A 56 2.90 -8.68 9.46
C ASN A 56 1.66 -8.43 10.31
N ASP A 57 1.51 -9.09 11.46
CA ASP A 57 0.36 -8.93 12.36
C ASP A 57 0.10 -7.49 12.82
N ASN A 58 1.11 -6.61 12.86
CA ASN A 58 0.95 -5.20 13.17
C ASN A 58 0.50 -4.34 11.98
N ALA A 59 0.40 -4.89 10.76
CA ALA A 59 0.22 -4.09 9.55
C ALA A 59 -1.05 -3.23 9.57
N LEU A 60 -2.17 -3.76 10.03
CA LEU A 60 -3.43 -3.02 10.12
C LEU A 60 -3.32 -1.87 11.12
N ALA A 61 -2.79 -2.14 12.32
CA ALA A 61 -2.58 -1.14 13.37
C ALA A 61 -1.60 -0.03 12.93
N ARG A 62 -0.66 -0.37 12.02
CA ARG A 62 0.30 0.57 11.42
C ARG A 62 -0.27 1.35 10.25
N GLY A 63 -1.52 1.10 9.84
CA GLY A 63 -2.15 1.77 8.71
C GLY A 63 -1.58 1.35 7.35
N VAL A 64 -1.00 0.15 7.25
CA VAL A 64 -0.56 -0.40 5.96
C VAL A 64 -1.80 -0.72 5.13
N VAL A 65 -1.90 -0.10 3.96
CA VAL A 65 -3.03 -0.24 3.03
C VAL A 65 -2.52 -0.37 1.61
N ALA A 66 -3.29 -0.98 0.71
CA ALA A 66 -3.08 -0.80 -0.72
C ALA A 66 -3.85 0.43 -1.18
N HIS A 67 -3.28 1.28 -2.04
CA HIS A 67 -3.96 2.49 -2.49
C HIS A 67 -3.53 2.98 -3.88
N GLY A 68 -4.36 3.81 -4.49
CA GLY A 68 -3.97 4.57 -5.68
C GLY A 68 -3.11 5.78 -5.32
N ALA A 69 -2.15 6.11 -6.19
CA ALA A 69 -1.26 7.25 -6.01
C ALA A 69 -0.89 7.91 -7.35
N PRO A 70 -0.89 9.26 -7.44
CA PRO A 70 -0.54 9.97 -8.67
C PRO A 70 0.96 9.93 -9.00
N TYR A 71 1.80 9.53 -8.05
CA TYR A 71 3.24 9.34 -8.24
C TYR A 71 3.61 7.94 -8.78
N VAL A 72 2.61 7.08 -9.04
CA VAL A 72 2.80 5.78 -9.69
C VAL A 72 2.23 5.84 -11.11
N THR A 73 3.06 5.49 -12.08
CA THR A 73 2.75 5.37 -13.51
C THR A 73 3.42 4.12 -14.07
N ALA A 74 3.05 3.72 -15.28
CA ALA A 74 3.63 2.57 -15.99
C ALA A 74 5.17 2.58 -16.08
N VAL A 75 5.79 3.75 -15.99
CA VAL A 75 7.25 3.92 -16.11
C VAL A 75 7.93 4.48 -14.86
N ARG A 76 7.17 4.82 -13.81
CA ARG A 76 7.70 5.41 -12.57
C ARG A 76 6.89 4.94 -11.37
N ALA A 77 7.57 4.47 -10.34
CA ALA A 77 7.00 4.35 -9.01
C ALA A 77 7.80 5.23 -8.06
N GLY A 78 7.14 6.17 -7.39
CA GLY A 78 7.70 6.87 -6.24
C GLY A 78 7.90 5.93 -5.04
N ARG A 79 8.41 6.47 -3.92
CA ARG A 79 8.51 5.73 -2.65
C ARG A 79 7.30 6.02 -1.80
N SER A 80 6.56 4.99 -1.44
CA SER A 80 5.64 5.01 -0.30
C SER A 80 6.40 4.64 0.97
N GLU A 81 5.90 5.08 2.13
CA GLU A 81 6.43 4.70 3.45
C GLU A 81 5.94 3.30 3.89
N GLY A 82 5.82 2.36 2.94
CA GLY A 82 5.46 0.97 3.18
C GLY A 82 4.11 0.51 2.63
N CYS A 83 3.22 1.42 2.22
CA CYS A 83 1.94 1.04 1.62
C CYS A 83 2.11 0.60 0.16
N PRO A 84 1.57 -0.56 -0.27
CA PRO A 84 1.48 -0.90 -1.69
C PRO A 84 0.71 0.18 -2.47
N ALA A 85 1.39 0.86 -3.40
CA ALA A 85 0.82 1.95 -4.19
C ALA A 85 0.76 1.59 -5.67
N MET A 86 -0.32 1.97 -6.35
CA MET A 86 -0.53 1.74 -7.78
C MET A 86 -1.13 2.96 -8.49
N GLU A 87 -1.21 2.94 -9.81
CA GLU A 87 -1.90 3.97 -10.59
C GLU A 87 -3.36 4.14 -10.13
N GLN A 88 -3.85 5.38 -10.02
CA GLN A 88 -5.20 5.64 -9.51
C GLN A 88 -6.30 4.92 -10.28
N ALA A 89 -6.25 4.93 -11.61
CA ALA A 89 -7.21 4.23 -12.44
C ALA A 89 -7.16 2.70 -12.27
N ARG A 90 -5.98 2.16 -11.95
CA ARG A 90 -5.83 0.73 -11.63
C ARG A 90 -6.40 0.41 -10.25
N ALA A 91 -6.13 1.25 -9.26
CA ALA A 91 -6.67 1.09 -7.91
C ALA A 91 -8.21 1.07 -7.92
N GLN A 92 -8.84 1.97 -8.68
CA GLN A 92 -10.30 2.02 -8.83
C GLN A 92 -10.91 0.75 -9.42
N ARG A 93 -10.15 0.01 -10.24
CA ARG A 93 -10.62 -1.24 -10.84
C ARG A 93 -10.29 -2.47 -10.00
N VAL A 94 -9.10 -2.52 -9.39
CA VAL A 94 -8.58 -3.74 -8.77
C VAL A 94 -8.94 -3.85 -7.29
N LEU A 95 -8.89 -2.74 -6.54
CA LEU A 95 -9.09 -2.81 -5.08
C LEU A 95 -10.51 -3.26 -4.69
N PRO A 96 -11.59 -2.89 -5.40
CA PRO A 96 -12.92 -3.43 -5.10
C PRO A 96 -13.04 -4.94 -5.32
N GLU A 97 -12.36 -5.48 -6.33
CA GLU A 97 -12.41 -6.92 -6.66
C GLU A 97 -11.71 -7.78 -5.61
N LEU A 98 -10.72 -7.22 -4.89
CA LEU A 98 -10.00 -7.90 -3.81
C LEU A 98 -10.65 -7.69 -2.43
N ALA A 99 -11.56 -6.72 -2.31
CA ALA A 99 -12.12 -6.35 -1.03
C ALA A 99 -12.91 -7.51 -0.41
N ASP A 100 -12.98 -7.51 0.93
CA ASP A 100 -13.81 -8.44 1.69
C ASP A 100 -13.50 -9.94 1.42
N GLY A 101 -12.26 -10.24 1.03
CA GLY A 101 -11.75 -11.60 0.83
C GLY A 101 -11.91 -12.18 -0.57
N GLY A 102 -12.11 -11.32 -1.59
CA GLY A 102 -12.19 -11.69 -3.02
C GLY A 102 -10.92 -12.31 -3.61
#